data_AF-A0A918NMV6-F1
#
_entry.id   AF-A0A918NMV6-F1
#
_cell.length_a   1.000
_cell.length_b   1.000
_cell.length_c   1.000
_cell.angle_alpha   90.00
_cell.angle_beta   90.00
_cell.angle_gamma   90.00
#
_symmetry.space_group_name_H-M   'P 1'
#
loop_
_entity.id
_entity.type
_entity.pdbx_description
1 polymer ?
#
loop_
_entity_poly.entity_id
_entity_poly.type
_entity_poly.pdbx_seq_one_letter_code
_entity_poly.pdbx_strand_id
1 'polypeptide(L)'
;MPEAHETSVPHGVGVMMVPPWREGLVVAVLPDVYRDIVEIISDAPGPMQAKQIVPRIGLPTTTGKIEGTRGKLKRLVERGWLDEDTPGQFTLARQGPGRDRANSQ
;
A
#
# COMPACT_ATOMS: atom_id res chain seq x y z
N MET A 1 -23.20 -6.81 21.39
CA MET A 1 -23.35 -6.40 19.98
C MET A 1 -22.09 -5.66 19.59
N PRO A 2 -21.27 -6.12 18.64
CA PRO A 2 -20.20 -5.29 18.08
C PRO A 2 -20.82 -4.32 17.07
N GLU A 3 -20.64 -3.03 17.30
CA GLU A 3 -21.07 -1.99 16.37
C GLU A 3 -20.10 -1.92 15.19
N ALA A 4 -20.54 -2.47 14.06
CA ALA A 4 -19.96 -2.21 12.76
C ALA A 4 -20.22 -0.73 12.39
N HIS A 5 -19.33 0.17 12.81
CA HIS A 5 -19.24 1.48 12.20
C HIS A 5 -18.42 1.34 10.92
N GLU A 6 -19.10 0.84 9.89
CA GLU A 6 -18.77 1.05 8.49
C GLU A 6 -18.68 2.56 8.27
N THR A 7 -17.46 3.08 8.37
CA THR A 7 -17.20 4.49 8.14
C THR A 7 -17.16 4.67 6.63
N SER A 8 -18.34 4.90 6.04
CA SER A 8 -18.50 5.34 4.67
C SER A 8 -17.72 6.65 4.47
N VAL A 9 -16.58 6.55 3.80
CA VAL A 9 -15.77 7.71 3.43
C VAL A 9 -16.35 8.34 2.16
N PRO A 10 -16.62 9.65 2.14
CA PRO A 10 -17.07 10.32 0.93
C PRO A 10 -15.95 10.29 -0.11
N HIS A 11 -16.24 9.74 -1.28
CA HIS A 11 -15.37 9.73 -2.46
C HIS A 11 -15.26 11.16 -3.04
N GLY A 12 -14.57 12.03 -2.32
CA GLY A 12 -14.27 13.39 -2.72
C GLY A 12 -13.03 13.44 -3.61
N VAL A 13 -13.26 13.49 -4.92
CA VAL A 13 -12.23 13.80 -5.92
C VAL A 13 -11.71 15.22 -5.67
N GLY A 14 -10.51 15.33 -5.09
CA GLY A 14 -9.86 16.62 -4.85
C GLY A 14 -8.39 16.45 -4.53
N VAL A 15 -7.55 16.39 -5.57
CA VAL A 15 -6.07 16.42 -5.53
C VAL A 15 -5.43 15.33 -4.64
N MET A 16 -5.14 14.18 -5.26
CA MET A 16 -4.49 13.00 -4.68
C MET A 16 -3.14 13.29 -3.98
N MET A 17 -3.16 13.69 -2.72
CA MET A 17 -2.04 13.41 -1.82
C MET A 17 -2.29 12.04 -1.19
N VAL A 18 -1.43 11.07 -1.51
CA VAL A 18 -1.23 9.92 -0.61
C VAL A 18 -0.82 10.53 0.74
N PRO A 19 -1.65 10.49 1.79
CA PRO A 19 -1.29 11.07 3.07
C PRO A 19 -0.07 10.33 3.63
N PRO A 20 0.81 10.99 4.41
CA PRO A 20 1.82 10.25 5.15
C PRO A 20 1.13 9.26 6.10
N TRP A 21 1.64 8.04 6.17
CA TRP A 21 1.14 7.04 7.10
C TRP A 21 1.28 7.53 8.54
N ARG A 22 0.28 7.20 9.38
CA ARG A 22 0.27 7.48 10.82
C ARG A 22 -0.38 6.34 11.57
N GLU A 23 -0.05 6.19 12.84
CA GLU A 23 -0.69 5.23 13.73
C GLU A 23 -2.22 5.46 13.79
N GLY A 24 -2.99 4.38 13.62
CA GLY A 24 -4.46 4.44 13.50
C GLY A 24 -5.01 4.73 12.09
N LEU A 25 -4.14 4.97 11.10
CA LEU A 25 -4.56 5.24 9.72
C LEU A 25 -4.64 3.92 8.91
N VAL A 26 -5.83 3.60 8.42
CA VAL A 26 -6.09 2.38 7.64
C VAL A 26 -5.89 2.60 6.14
N VAL A 27 -5.55 1.55 5.37
CA VAL A 27 -5.41 1.64 3.90
C VAL A 27 -6.67 2.10 3.18
N ALA A 28 -7.84 2.04 3.82
CA ALA A 28 -9.10 2.56 3.27
C ALA A 28 -9.09 4.08 3.02
N VAL A 29 -8.16 4.84 3.63
CA VAL A 29 -8.00 6.28 3.32
C VAL A 29 -7.23 6.52 2.01
N LEU A 30 -6.54 5.48 1.50
CA LEU A 30 -5.86 5.55 0.23
C LEU A 30 -6.87 5.43 -0.91
N PRO A 31 -6.63 6.08 -2.06
CA PRO A 31 -7.40 5.80 -3.26
C PRO A 31 -7.30 4.33 -3.64
N ASP A 32 -8.35 3.79 -4.27
CA ASP A 32 -8.52 2.34 -4.54
C ASP A 32 -7.25 1.69 -5.09
N VAL A 33 -6.61 2.31 -6.10
CA VAL A 33 -5.42 1.74 -6.73
C VAL A 33 -4.22 1.62 -5.79
N TYR A 34 -4.10 2.48 -4.78
CA TYR A 34 -3.02 2.41 -3.78
C TYR A 34 -3.39 1.46 -2.65
N ARG A 35 -4.68 1.41 -2.26
CA ARG A 35 -5.20 0.42 -1.31
C ARG A 35 -4.92 -0.99 -1.82
N ASP A 36 -5.33 -1.31 -3.05
CA ASP A 36 -5.11 -2.63 -3.66
C ASP A 36 -3.62 -3.01 -3.66
N ILE A 37 -2.74 -2.06 -3.99
CA ILE A 37 -1.29 -2.30 -3.97
C ILE A 37 -0.79 -2.64 -2.56
N VAL A 38 -1.21 -1.90 -1.54
CA VAL A 38 -0.78 -2.15 -0.16
C VAL A 38 -1.36 -3.47 0.35
N GLU A 39 -2.62 -3.79 0.04
CA GLU A 39 -3.24 -5.07 0.39
C GLU A 39 -2.52 -6.25 -0.25
N ILE A 40 -2.21 -6.16 -1.55
CA ILE A 40 -1.44 -7.20 -2.27
C ILE A 40 -0.07 -7.41 -1.61
N ILE A 41 0.61 -6.34 -1.18
CA ILE A 41 1.89 -6.42 -0.47
C ILE A 41 1.75 -6.93 0.96
N SER A 42 0.66 -6.60 1.63
CA SER A 42 0.36 -7.07 2.98
C SER A 42 0.04 -8.57 3.01
N ASP A 43 -0.63 -9.08 1.98
CA ASP A 43 -0.94 -10.51 1.82
C ASP A 43 0.29 -11.32 1.36
N ALA A 44 1.29 -10.66 0.77
CA ALA A 44 2.49 -11.33 0.34
C ALA A 44 3.36 -11.80 1.53
N PRO A 45 3.89 -13.03 1.50
CA PRO A 45 4.73 -13.57 2.57
C PRO A 45 6.13 -12.91 2.64
N GLY A 46 6.44 -11.96 1.77
CA GLY A 46 7.75 -11.34 1.67
C GLY A 46 7.82 -10.17 0.69
N PRO A 47 9.02 -9.63 0.43
CA PRO A 47 9.24 -8.50 -0.46
C PRO A 47 8.73 -8.77 -1.88
N MET A 48 8.04 -7.80 -2.46
CA MET A 48 7.51 -7.90 -3.82
C MET A 48 8.01 -6.82 -4.75
N GLN A 49 8.20 -7.21 -6.00
CA GLN A 49 8.65 -6.30 -7.05
C GLN A 49 7.46 -5.68 -7.80
N ALA A 50 7.67 -4.49 -8.36
CA ALA A 50 6.65 -3.82 -9.19
C ALA A 50 6.12 -4.75 -10.32
N LYS A 51 7.00 -5.54 -10.95
CA LYS A 51 6.63 -6.53 -11.98
C LYS A 51 5.68 -7.64 -11.49
N GLN A 52 5.68 -7.94 -10.19
CA GLN A 52 4.80 -8.93 -9.56
C GLN A 52 3.48 -8.30 -9.06
N ILE A 53 3.47 -6.99 -8.86
CA ILE A 53 2.28 -6.22 -8.42
C ILE A 53 1.43 -5.83 -9.62
N VAL A 54 2.06 -5.36 -10.71
CA VAL A 54 1.42 -4.95 -11.97
C VAL A 54 0.35 -5.94 -12.47
N PRO A 55 0.61 -7.26 -12.62
CA PRO A 55 -0.40 -8.19 -13.09
C PRO A 55 -1.51 -8.44 -12.06
N ARG A 56 -1.23 -8.26 -10.77
CA ARG A 56 -2.22 -8.45 -9.69
C ARG A 56 -3.21 -7.30 -9.59
N ILE A 57 -2.79 -6.08 -9.95
CA ILE A 57 -3.69 -4.92 -10.12
C ILE A 57 -4.36 -4.89 -11.50
N GLY A 58 -4.29 -5.99 -12.26
CA GLY A 58 -4.94 -6.12 -13.57
C GLY A 58 -4.24 -5.36 -14.71
N LEU A 59 -2.98 -4.95 -14.53
CA LEU A 59 -2.21 -4.25 -15.56
C LEU A 59 -1.25 -5.20 -16.29
N PRO A 60 -0.98 -4.97 -17.59
CA PRO A 60 0.00 -5.77 -18.33
C PRO A 60 1.41 -5.45 -17.83
N THR A 61 2.25 -6.49 -17.68
CA THR A 61 3.66 -6.40 -17.26
C THR A 61 4.57 -5.85 -18.37
N THR A 62 4.25 -4.66 -18.88
CA THR A 62 5.11 -3.93 -19.83
C THR A 62 5.99 -2.95 -19.07
N THR A 63 7.20 -2.66 -19.59
CA THR A 63 8.17 -1.76 -18.96
C THR A 63 7.55 -0.43 -18.54
N GLY A 64 6.71 0.18 -19.40
CA GLY A 64 6.04 1.44 -19.07
C GLY A 64 5.07 1.34 -17.88
N LYS A 65 4.34 0.22 -17.74
CA LYS A 65 3.45 -0.01 -16.59
C LYS A 65 4.22 -0.37 -15.33
N ILE A 66 5.32 -1.11 -15.47
CA ILE A 66 6.22 -1.46 -14.37
C ILE A 66 6.85 -0.18 -13.79
N GLU A 67 7.44 0.68 -14.62
CA GLU A 67 8.04 1.93 -14.16
C GLU A 67 6.98 2.89 -13.59
N GLY A 68 5.81 2.99 -14.22
CA GLY A 68 4.70 3.79 -13.68
C GLY A 68 4.21 3.29 -12.31
N THR A 69 4.14 1.98 -12.12
CA THR A 69 3.77 1.36 -10.83
C THR A 69 4.88 1.52 -9.80
N ARG A 70 6.14 1.38 -10.22
CA ARG A 70 7.31 1.63 -9.37
C ARG A 70 7.33 3.06 -8.83
N GLY A 71 6.98 4.05 -9.64
CA GLY A 71 6.82 5.44 -9.18
C GLY A 71 5.72 5.59 -8.11
N LYS A 72 4.59 4.90 -8.26
CA LYS A 72 3.53 4.86 -7.24
C LYS A 72 3.97 4.18 -5.95
N LEU A 73 4.71 3.08 -6.07
CA LEU A 73 5.28 2.36 -4.93
C LEU A 73 6.29 3.22 -4.17
N LYS A 74 7.21 3.87 -4.88
CA LYS A 74 8.14 4.84 -4.26
C LYS A 74 7.43 5.96 -3.54
N ARG A 75 6.34 6.50 -4.11
CA ARG A 75 5.51 7.49 -3.40
C ARG A 75 4.91 6.93 -2.11
N LEU A 76 4.48 5.67 -2.08
CA LEU A 76 4.01 5.04 -0.84
C LEU A 76 5.15 4.84 0.17
N VAL A 77 6.36 4.56 -0.29
CA VAL A 77 7.57 4.45 0.55
C VAL A 77 7.93 5.80 1.17
N GLU A 78 7.99 6.87 0.37
CA GLU A 78 8.23 8.23 0.87
C GLU A 78 7.18 8.70 1.89
N ARG A 79 5.98 8.10 1.84
CA ARG A 79 4.87 8.38 2.74
C ARG A 79 4.85 7.46 3.96
N GLY A 80 5.71 6.44 4.03
CA GLY A 80 5.78 5.50 5.15
C GLY A 80 4.72 4.39 5.11
N TRP A 81 4.02 4.18 4.00
CA TRP A 81 3.08 3.07 3.84
C TRP A 81 3.79 1.76 3.48
N LEU A 82 4.84 1.88 2.65
CA LEU A 82 5.67 0.77 2.21
C LEU A 82 7.12 1.03 2.60
N ASP A 83 7.95 0.01 2.52
CA ASP A 83 9.39 0.11 2.68
C ASP A 83 10.10 -0.54 1.48
N GLU A 84 11.17 0.09 0.99
CA GLU A 84 12.01 -0.43 -0.10
C GLU A 84 13.29 -1.01 0.51
N ASP A 85 13.21 -2.25 0.99
CA ASP A 85 14.34 -2.93 1.66
C ASP A 85 15.51 -3.17 0.68
N THR A 86 15.17 -3.55 -0.55
CA THR A 86 16.13 -3.77 -1.64
C THR A 86 15.65 -2.99 -2.87
N PRO A 87 16.55 -2.41 -3.70
CA PRO A 87 16.14 -1.68 -4.90
C PRO A 87 15.15 -2.47 -5.78
N GLY A 88 13.93 -1.95 -5.90
CA GLY A 88 12.85 -2.58 -6.67
C GLY A 88 12.06 -3.67 -5.94
N GLN A 89 12.33 -3.94 -4.66
CA GLN A 89 11.53 -4.79 -3.77
C GLN A 89 10.85 -3.93 -2.70
N PHE A 90 9.55 -4.05 -2.60
CA PHE A 90 8.71 -3.29 -1.69
C PHE A 90 8.06 -4.24 -0.68
N THR A 91 8.06 -3.83 0.58
CA THR A 91 7.43 -4.53 1.69
C THR A 91 6.46 -3.61 2.41
N LEU A 92 5.55 -4.17 3.21
CA LEU A 92 4.72 -3.36 4.10
C LEU A 92 5.61 -2.66 5.13
N ALA A 93 5.44 -1.34 5.29
CA ALA A 93 6.21 -0.59 6.26
C ALA A 93 6.08 -1.22 7.65
N ARG A 94 7.16 -1.21 8.43
CA ARG A 94 7.12 -1.64 9.84
C ARG A 94 6.11 -0.81 10.64
N GLN A 95 5.99 0.44 10.26
CA GLN A 95 4.99 1.39 10.71
C GLN A 95 3.84 1.40 9.71
N GLY A 96 3.24 0.27 9.38
CA GLY A 96 2.12 0.17 8.43
C GLY A 96 0.89 -0.39 9.13
N PRO A 97 -0.33 -0.17 8.61
CA PRO A 97 -1.52 -0.74 9.22
C PRO A 97 -1.55 -2.23 8.88
N GLY A 98 -1.10 -3.05 9.81
CA GLY A 98 -1.00 -4.50 9.60
C GLY A 98 0.27 -5.15 10.15
N ARG A 99 1.26 -4.36 10.61
CA ARG A 99 2.38 -4.88 11.41
C ARG A 99 2.22 -4.53 12.89
N ASP A 100 1.07 -4.87 13.46
CA ASP A 100 1.03 -5.16 14.89
C ASP A 100 1.70 -6.52 15.10
N ARG A 101 3.03 -6.53 15.01
CA ARG A 101 3.81 -7.68 15.46
C ARG A 101 3.88 -7.54 16.97
N ALA A 102 3.00 -8.27 17.64
CA ALA A 102 3.20 -8.87 18.95
C ALA A 102 4.67 -8.73 19.41
N ASN A 103 4.94 -7.73 20.23
CA ASN A 103 6.20 -7.61 20.93
C ASN A 103 6.21 -8.68 22.03
N SER A 104 6.70 -9.86 21.68
CA SER A 104 7.11 -10.88 22.64
C SER A 104 8.63 -11.02 22.54
N GLN A 105 9.34 -10.40 23.48
CA GLN A 105 10.46 -11.03 24.18
C GLN A 105 10.76 -10.29 25.48
#